data_AF-A0A8T4HG26-F1
#
_entry.id   AF-A0A8T4HG26-F1
#
_cell.length_a   1.000
_cell.length_b   1.000
_cell.length_c   1.000
_cell.angle_alpha   90.00
_cell.angle_beta   90.00
_cell.angle_gamma   90.00
#
_symmetry.space_group_name_H-M   'P 1'
#
loop_
_entity.id
_entity.type
_entity.pdbx_description
1 polymer ?
#
loop_
_entity_poly.entity_id
_entity_poly.type
_entity_poly.pdbx_seq_one_letter_code
_entity_poly.pdbx_strand_id
1 'polypeptide(L)'
;MTLNYKYFILKQIFKKNNFKYFIIFLLLKLTFSFLTSIIATYFDPTSTQNPIDKYDITANIILSLIIAPLLETLLFQYALIELLLKTKLSPLFIIAISSLLFGLSHNYNISYIIATTISGFFYATYYYKLRNQGRLTGFLLITLLHSLSNLPSLFL
;
A
#
# COMPACT_ATOMS: atom_id res chain seq x y z
N MET A 1 -18.24 -22.92 17.40
CA MET A 1 -18.03 -21.68 18.19
C MET A 1 -18.19 -20.49 17.24
N THR A 2 -19.39 -19.94 17.15
CA THR A 2 -19.73 -18.80 16.27
C THR A 2 -19.38 -17.50 16.99
N LEU A 3 -18.21 -16.94 16.69
CA LEU A 3 -17.81 -15.65 17.24
C LEU A 3 -18.58 -14.52 16.52
N ASN A 4 -19.48 -13.91 17.28
CA ASN A 4 -20.33 -12.81 16.86
C ASN A 4 -19.53 -11.49 16.94
N TYR A 5 -18.77 -11.17 15.88
CA TYR A 5 -17.93 -9.97 15.83
C TYR A 5 -18.74 -8.75 15.36
N LYS A 6 -19.50 -8.12 16.26
CA LYS A 6 -19.96 -6.74 16.09
C LYS A 6 -18.81 -5.76 16.38
N TYR A 7 -17.79 -5.75 15.53
CA TYR A 7 -16.79 -4.68 15.54
C TYR A 7 -16.84 -3.98 14.19
N PHE A 8 -16.94 -2.66 14.23
CA PHE A 8 -17.00 -1.71 13.12
C PHE A 8 -16.40 -2.26 11.81
N ILE A 9 -17.21 -2.97 11.02
CA ILE A 9 -16.75 -3.58 9.78
C ILE A 9 -16.65 -2.44 8.79
N LEU A 10 -15.43 -2.06 8.40
CA LEU A 10 -15.24 -1.16 7.27
C LEU A 10 -16.03 -1.69 6.09
N LYS A 11 -16.86 -0.84 5.48
CA LYS A 11 -17.74 -1.22 4.39
C LYS A 11 -16.93 -1.89 3.29
N GLN A 12 -17.25 -3.16 3.06
CA GLN A 12 -16.60 -3.99 2.05
C GLN A 12 -16.96 -3.49 0.65
N ILE A 13 -16.03 -3.64 -0.30
CA ILE A 13 -16.29 -3.38 -1.71
C ILE A 13 -16.97 -4.63 -2.28
N PHE A 14 -18.08 -4.43 -2.99
CA PHE A 14 -18.69 -5.51 -3.76
C PHE A 14 -17.93 -5.73 -5.07
N LYS A 15 -17.81 -6.99 -5.50
CA LYS A 15 -17.06 -7.39 -6.72
C LYS A 15 -17.43 -6.55 -7.96
N LYS A 16 -18.73 -6.25 -8.14
CA LYS A 16 -19.23 -5.40 -9.24
C LYS A 16 -18.64 -3.99 -9.29
N ASN A 17 -18.10 -3.51 -8.17
CA ASN A 17 -17.52 -2.17 -8.04
C ASN A 17 -15.98 -2.19 -8.03
N ASN A 18 -15.32 -3.34 -8.22
CA ASN A 18 -13.86 -3.44 -8.11
C ASN A 18 -13.14 -2.44 -8.99
N PHE A 19 -13.53 -2.34 -10.27
CA PHE A 19 -12.94 -1.40 -11.21
C PHE A 19 -13.09 0.05 -10.75
N LYS A 20 -14.29 0.47 -10.35
CA LYS A 20 -14.55 1.82 -9.83
C LYS A 20 -13.65 2.15 -8.65
N TYR A 21 -13.58 1.26 -7.65
CA TYR A 21 -12.76 1.51 -6.47
C TYR A 21 -11.27 1.38 -6.75
N PHE A 22 -10.85 0.52 -7.69
CA PHE A 22 -9.48 0.45 -8.14
C PHE A 22 -9.01 1.81 -8.69
N ILE A 23 -9.80 2.40 -9.60
CA ILE A 23 -9.51 3.73 -10.15
C ILE A 23 -9.51 4.80 -9.05
N ILE A 24 -10.47 4.79 -8.11
CA ILE A 24 -10.49 5.74 -6.99
C ILE A 24 -9.22 5.63 -6.15
N PHE A 25 -8.82 4.42 -5.74
CA PHE A 25 -7.63 4.23 -4.93
C PHE A 25 -6.36 4.58 -5.70
N LEU A 26 -6.28 4.26 -7.00
CA LEU A 26 -5.17 4.63 -7.87
C LEU A 26 -5.01 6.15 -7.95
N LEU A 27 -6.10 6.87 -8.24
CA LEU A 27 -6.08 8.33 -8.29
C LEU A 27 -5.71 8.95 -6.93
N LEU A 28 -6.25 8.43 -5.82
CA LEU A 28 -5.88 8.89 -4.48
C LEU A 28 -4.38 8.69 -4.22
N LYS A 29 -3.82 7.53 -4.59
CA LYS A 29 -2.39 7.23 -4.41
C LYS A 29 -1.50 8.10 -5.28
N LEU A 30 -1.87 8.32 -6.55
CA LEU A 30 -1.12 9.18 -7.47
C LEU A 30 -1.15 10.64 -7.01
N THR A 31 -2.33 11.16 -6.63
CA THR A 31 -2.46 12.51 -6.07
C THR A 31 -1.65 12.67 -4.79
N PHE A 32 -1.73 11.69 -3.87
CA PHE A 32 -0.92 11.73 -2.66
C PHE A 32 0.58 11.74 -2.97
N SER A 33 1.04 10.86 -3.86
CA SER A 33 2.45 10.77 -4.28
C SER A 33 2.95 12.09 -4.88
N PHE A 34 2.14 12.72 -5.73
CA PHE A 34 2.44 14.01 -6.34
C PHE A 34 2.55 15.12 -5.30
N LEU A 35 1.59 15.20 -4.37
CA LEU A 35 1.62 16.19 -3.29
C LEU A 35 2.84 16.00 -2.37
N THR A 36 3.15 14.75 -2.00
CA THR A 36 4.33 14.47 -1.18
C THR A 36 5.62 14.79 -1.92
N SER A 37 5.68 14.60 -3.24
CA SER A 37 6.84 14.98 -4.05
C SER A 37 7.05 16.49 -4.05
N ILE A 38 6.00 17.29 -4.28
CA ILE A 38 6.09 18.77 -4.21
C ILE A 38 6.60 19.22 -2.84
N ILE A 39 6.01 18.67 -1.77
CA ILE A 39 6.40 19.01 -0.39
C ILE A 39 7.85 18.61 -0.15
N ALA A 40 8.24 17.38 -0.50
CA ALA A 40 9.59 16.87 -0.32
C ALA A 40 10.64 17.73 -1.04
N THR A 41 10.40 18.06 -2.32
CA THR A 41 11.30 18.93 -3.11
C THR A 41 11.43 20.33 -2.53
N TYR A 42 10.36 20.89 -1.94
CA TYR A 42 10.42 22.21 -1.30
C TYR A 42 11.29 22.22 -0.03
N PHE A 43 11.22 21.16 0.78
CA PHE A 43 12.00 21.06 2.03
C PHE A 43 13.44 20.60 1.79
N ASP A 44 13.64 19.59 0.95
CA ASP A 44 14.94 19.02 0.59
C ASP A 44 14.87 18.39 -0.80
N PRO A 45 15.40 19.04 -1.85
CA PRO A 45 15.42 18.49 -3.21
C PRO A 45 16.13 17.14 -3.33
N THR A 46 17.02 16.77 -2.40
CA THR A 46 17.70 15.47 -2.44
C THR A 46 16.84 14.33 -1.91
N SER A 47 15.76 14.65 -1.18
CA SER A 47 14.84 13.66 -0.60
C SER A 47 13.96 12.93 -1.62
N THR A 48 13.92 13.39 -2.87
CA THR A 48 13.22 12.72 -3.97
C THR A 48 14.09 11.74 -4.75
N GLN A 49 15.40 11.67 -4.46
CA GLN A 49 16.28 10.69 -5.09
C GLN A 49 15.87 9.27 -4.69
N ASN A 50 15.63 8.43 -5.68
CA ASN A 50 15.23 7.06 -5.43
C ASN A 50 16.49 6.21 -5.22
N PRO A 51 16.62 5.43 -4.14
CA PRO A 51 17.79 4.58 -3.89
C PRO A 51 18.08 3.59 -5.03
N ILE A 52 17.04 3.27 -5.81
CA ILE A 52 17.07 2.37 -6.96
C ILE A 52 17.61 3.06 -8.23
N ASP A 53 17.72 4.38 -8.29
CA ASP A 53 18.25 5.12 -9.46
C ASP A 53 19.70 4.76 -9.82
N LYS A 54 20.38 4.02 -8.95
CA LYS A 54 21.74 3.49 -9.16
C LYS A 54 21.79 2.29 -10.11
N TYR A 55 20.66 1.61 -10.35
CA TYR A 55 20.59 0.49 -11.29
C TYR A 55 20.14 0.95 -12.68
N ASP A 56 20.33 0.09 -13.68
CA ASP A 56 19.84 0.35 -15.02
C ASP A 56 18.30 0.36 -15.08
N ILE A 57 17.75 0.94 -16.16
CA ILE A 57 16.29 1.11 -16.30
C ILE A 57 15.54 -0.23 -16.27
N THR A 58 16.15 -1.31 -16.76
CA THR A 58 15.54 -2.64 -16.76
C THR A 58 15.43 -3.19 -15.35
N ALA A 59 16.51 -3.11 -14.56
CA ALA A 59 16.50 -3.49 -13.15
C ALA A 59 15.51 -2.63 -12.36
N ASN A 60 15.44 -1.32 -12.62
CA ASN A 60 14.49 -0.42 -11.95
C ASN A 60 13.04 -0.81 -12.22
N ILE A 61 12.69 -1.12 -13.47
CA ILE A 61 11.36 -1.59 -13.84
C ILE A 61 11.03 -2.89 -13.09
N ILE A 62 11.92 -3.87 -13.13
CA ILE A 62 11.68 -5.18 -12.49
C ILE A 62 11.55 -5.04 -10.98
N LEU A 63 12.47 -4.31 -10.33
CA LEU A 63 12.47 -4.14 -8.89
C LEU A 63 11.28 -3.30 -8.41
N SER A 64 11.08 -2.11 -8.97
CA SER A 64 10.08 -1.14 -8.46
C SER A 64 8.64 -1.45 -8.86
N LEU A 65 8.42 -2.15 -9.98
CA LEU A 65 7.06 -2.44 -10.47
C LEU A 65 6.64 -3.90 -10.28
N ILE A 66 7.57 -4.83 -10.09
CA ILE A 66 7.25 -6.26 -10.00
C ILE A 66 7.66 -6.81 -8.63
N ILE A 67 8.97 -6.88 -8.37
CA ILE A 67 9.51 -7.58 -7.21
C ILE A 67 9.11 -6.92 -5.89
N ALA A 68 9.39 -5.62 -5.73
CA ALA A 68 9.06 -4.90 -4.50
C ALA A 68 7.54 -4.88 -4.24
N PRO A 69 6.66 -4.48 -5.21
CA PRO A 69 5.23 -4.54 -5.00
C PRO A 69 4.70 -5.93 -4.62
N LEU A 70 5.20 -7.01 -5.24
CA LEU A 70 4.80 -8.38 -4.90
C LEU A 70 5.20 -8.74 -3.46
N LEU A 71 6.47 -8.57 -3.11
CA LEU A 71 7.00 -8.97 -1.80
C LEU A 71 6.39 -8.13 -0.68
N GLU A 72 6.35 -6.81 -0.85
CA GLU A 72 5.84 -5.91 0.18
C GLU A 72 4.33 -6.12 0.39
N THR A 73 3.57 -6.26 -0.69
CA THR A 73 2.12 -6.54 -0.59
C THR A 73 1.86 -7.88 0.06
N LEU A 74 2.68 -8.89 -0.24
CA LEU A 74 2.55 -10.22 0.35
C LEU A 74 2.79 -10.16 1.86
N LEU A 75 3.82 -9.44 2.30
CA LEU A 75 4.21 -9.35 3.70
C LEU A 75 3.27 -8.44 4.50
N PHE A 76 3.12 -7.18 4.10
CA PHE A 76 2.50 -6.15 4.91
C PHE A 76 0.98 -6.08 4.75
N GLN A 77 0.45 -6.28 3.55
CA GLN A 77 -1.00 -6.20 3.31
C GLN A 77 -1.68 -7.56 3.37
N TYR A 78 -1.08 -8.62 2.82
CA TYR A 78 -1.72 -9.94 2.84
C TYR A 78 -1.43 -10.70 4.14
N ALA A 79 -0.20 -11.15 4.35
CA ALA A 79 0.16 -12.08 5.42
C ALA A 79 -0.10 -11.47 6.80
N LEU A 80 0.37 -10.24 7.02
CA LEU A 80 0.21 -9.55 8.30
C LEU A 80 -1.26 -9.28 8.64
N ILE A 81 -2.07 -8.78 7.68
CA ILE A 81 -3.51 -8.52 7.94
C ILE A 81 -4.25 -9.83 8.22
N GLU A 82 -4.04 -10.88 7.42
CA GLU A 82 -4.70 -12.18 7.66
C GLU A 82 -4.27 -12.84 8.98
N LEU A 83 -3.02 -12.60 9.42
CA LEU A 83 -2.55 -13.05 10.74
C LEU A 83 -3.24 -12.27 11.87
N LEU A 84 -3.24 -10.94 11.80
CA LEU A 84 -3.81 -10.08 12.83
C LEU A 84 -5.34 -10.23 12.93
N LEU A 85 -6.03 -10.61 11.85
CA LEU A 85 -7.46 -10.91 11.87
C LEU A 85 -7.82 -12.15 12.70
N LYS A 86 -6.84 -12.98 13.07
CA LYS A 86 -7.05 -14.09 14.03
C LYS A 86 -7.08 -13.62 15.48
N THR A 87 -6.74 -12.36 15.74
CA THR A 87 -6.75 -11.75 17.08
C THR A 87 -8.09 -11.06 17.36
N LYS A 88 -8.20 -10.41 18.53
CA LYS A 88 -9.36 -9.59 18.92
C LYS A 88 -9.21 -8.10 18.54
N LEU A 89 -8.19 -7.75 17.75
CA LEU A 89 -7.96 -6.37 17.32
C LEU A 89 -9.07 -5.89 16.39
N SER A 90 -9.41 -4.60 16.48
CA SER A 90 -10.38 -4.00 15.56
C SER A 90 -9.77 -3.81 14.17
N PRO A 91 -10.60 -3.78 13.10
CA PRO A 91 -10.11 -3.59 11.74
C PRO A 91 -9.20 -2.37 11.53
N LEU A 92 -9.53 -1.26 12.19
CA LEU A 92 -8.75 -0.04 12.10
C LEU A 92 -7.36 -0.20 12.73
N PHE A 93 -7.26 -0.89 13.87
CA PHE A 93 -5.97 -1.20 14.49
C PHE A 93 -5.12 -2.11 13.62
N ILE A 94 -5.73 -3.11 12.98
CA ILE A 94 -5.03 -4.02 12.07
C ILE A 94 -4.45 -3.24 10.87
N ILE A 95 -5.25 -2.36 10.27
CA ILE A 95 -4.81 -1.48 9.18
C ILE A 95 -3.68 -0.56 9.67
N ALA A 96 -3.83 0.06 10.85
CA ALA A 96 -2.80 0.96 11.40
C ALA A 96 -1.46 0.24 11.61
N ILE A 97 -1.48 -0.97 12.20
CA ILE A 97 -0.27 -1.78 12.41
C ILE A 97 0.39 -2.15 11.08
N SER A 98 -0.40 -2.64 10.11
CA SER A 98 0.08 -2.98 8.77
C SER A 98 0.73 -1.77 8.08
N SER A 99 0.10 -0.62 8.16
CA SER A 99 0.57 0.64 7.55
C SER A 99 1.85 1.14 8.20
N LEU A 100 1.92 1.10 9.53
CA LEU A 100 3.09 1.54 10.29
C LEU A 100 4.29 0.63 10.02
N LEU A 101 4.11 -0.69 10.01
CA LEU A 101 5.19 -1.63 9.71
C LEU A 101 5.68 -1.51 8.26
N PHE A 102 4.78 -1.23 7.31
CA PHE A 102 5.15 -0.91 5.94
C PHE A 102 5.99 0.38 5.88
N GLY A 103 5.60 1.45 6.57
CA GLY A 103 6.41 2.67 6.60
C GLY A 103 7.76 2.50 7.30
N LEU A 104 7.80 1.77 8.41
CA LEU A 104 9.03 1.46 9.15
C LEU A 104 9.97 0.50 8.41
N SER A 105 9.56 -0.16 7.33
CA SER A 105 10.49 -0.89 6.47
C SER A 105 11.24 0.02 5.49
N HIS A 106 10.85 1.28 5.39
CA HIS A 106 11.37 2.28 4.47
C HIS A 106 12.25 3.32 5.18
N ASN A 107 13.28 2.85 5.90
CA ASN A 107 14.10 3.66 6.80
C ASN A 107 15.16 4.53 6.11
N TYR A 108 14.73 5.43 5.23
CA TYR A 108 15.63 6.41 4.60
C TYR A 108 15.70 7.69 5.43
N ASN A 109 14.54 8.26 5.77
CA ASN A 109 14.41 9.42 6.65
C ASN A 109 12.98 9.47 7.23
N ILE A 110 12.77 10.34 8.22
CA ILE A 110 11.48 10.40 8.94
C ILE A 110 10.30 10.86 8.05
N SER A 111 10.52 11.80 7.13
CA SER A 111 9.44 12.28 6.24
C SER A 111 9.02 11.19 5.26
N TYR A 112 9.97 10.40 4.77
CA TYR A 112 9.72 9.25 3.91
C TYR A 112 9.01 8.12 4.66
N ILE A 113 9.38 7.82 5.91
CA ILE A 113 8.66 6.86 6.78
C ILE A 113 7.19 7.30 6.96
N ILE A 114 6.94 8.60 7.20
CA ILE A 114 5.58 9.13 7.33
C ILE A 114 4.81 8.99 6.02
N ALA A 115 5.39 9.38 4.88
CA ALA A 115 4.76 9.30 3.57
C ALA A 115 4.46 7.85 3.15
N THR A 116 5.40 6.93 3.39
CA THR A 116 5.22 5.50 3.11
C THR A 116 4.23 4.86 4.08
N THR A 117 4.17 5.27 5.35
CA THR A 117 3.11 4.84 6.29
C THR A 117 1.72 5.19 5.74
N ILE A 118 1.53 6.40 5.23
CA ILE A 118 0.24 6.82 4.62
C ILE A 118 -0.04 6.02 3.34
N SER A 119 0.98 5.72 2.52
CA SER A 119 0.84 4.81 1.37
C SER A 119 0.39 3.42 1.80
N GLY A 120 1.03 2.87 2.85
CA GLY A 120 0.67 1.60 3.47
C GLY A 120 -0.79 1.59 3.96
N PHE A 121 -1.30 2.72 4.43
CA PHE A 121 -2.70 2.88 4.83
C PHE A 121 -3.67 2.77 3.66
N PHE A 122 -3.38 3.39 2.51
CA PHE A 122 -4.19 3.19 1.31
C PHE A 122 -4.22 1.72 0.91
N TYR A 123 -3.06 1.07 0.90
CA TYR A 123 -2.92 -0.32 0.49
C TYR A 123 -3.63 -1.30 1.43
N ALA A 124 -3.39 -1.17 2.74
CA ALA A 124 -4.01 -1.99 3.77
C ALA A 124 -5.53 -1.83 3.79
N THR A 125 -6.02 -0.58 3.65
CA THR A 125 -7.47 -0.31 3.57
C THR A 125 -8.09 -0.95 2.33
N TYR A 126 -7.41 -0.86 1.18
CA TYR A 126 -7.91 -1.43 -0.07
C TYR A 126 -7.98 -2.96 0.01
N TYR A 127 -6.90 -3.61 0.45
CA TYR A 127 -6.88 -5.06 0.67
C TYR A 127 -7.99 -5.50 1.65
N TYR A 128 -8.10 -4.82 2.79
CA TYR A 128 -9.11 -5.15 3.81
C TYR A 128 -10.55 -5.08 3.26
N LYS A 129 -10.82 -4.14 2.36
CA LYS A 129 -12.13 -3.97 1.70
C LYS A 129 -12.40 -4.97 0.57
N LEU A 130 -11.40 -5.72 0.12
CA LEU A 130 -11.51 -6.69 -0.97
C LEU A 130 -11.42 -8.15 -0.49
N ARG A 131 -10.82 -8.40 0.67
CA ARG A 131 -10.46 -9.76 1.14
C ARG A 131 -11.61 -10.78 1.15
N ASN A 132 -12.86 -10.33 1.35
CA ASN A 132 -14.03 -11.21 1.39
C ASN A 132 -14.46 -11.70 -0.01
N GLN A 133 -13.88 -11.15 -1.08
CA GLN A 133 -14.11 -11.60 -2.46
C GLN A 133 -13.17 -12.74 -2.88
N GLY A 134 -12.28 -13.17 -1.99
CA GLY A 134 -11.20 -14.12 -2.26
C GLY A 134 -9.84 -13.48 -1.98
N ARG A 135 -9.03 -14.17 -1.18
CA ARG A 135 -7.69 -13.74 -0.75
C ARG A 135 -6.76 -13.44 -1.92
N LEU A 136 -6.70 -14.35 -2.90
CA LEU A 136 -5.87 -14.19 -4.10
C LEU A 136 -6.33 -12.97 -4.93
N THR A 137 -7.64 -12.81 -5.15
CA THR A 137 -8.20 -11.66 -5.87
C THR A 137 -7.83 -10.35 -5.18
N GLY A 138 -7.99 -10.27 -3.86
CA GLY A 138 -7.59 -9.11 -3.08
C GLY A 138 -6.10 -8.80 -3.25
N PHE A 139 -5.24 -9.81 -3.05
CA PHE A 139 -3.79 -9.70 -3.20
C PHE A 139 -3.35 -9.24 -4.59
N LEU A 140 -3.92 -9.79 -5.66
CA LEU A 140 -3.57 -9.40 -7.03
C LEU A 140 -4.00 -7.96 -7.33
N LEU A 141 -5.19 -7.55 -6.88
CA LEU A 141 -5.67 -6.17 -7.08
C LEU A 141 -4.83 -5.15 -6.31
N ILE A 142 -4.45 -5.44 -5.05
CA ILE A 142 -3.58 -4.53 -4.32
C ILE A 142 -2.15 -4.50 -4.87
N THR A 143 -1.61 -5.64 -5.32
CA THR A 143 -0.28 -5.67 -5.95
C THR A 143 -0.28 -4.83 -7.22
N LEU A 144 -1.30 -5.00 -8.09
CA LEU A 144 -1.44 -4.20 -9.29
C LEU A 144 -1.57 -2.70 -8.98
N LEU A 145 -2.36 -2.34 -7.97
CA LEU A 145 -2.47 -0.95 -7.52
C LEU A 145 -1.12 -0.40 -7.08
N HIS A 146 -0.36 -1.17 -6.30
CA HIS A 146 0.97 -0.80 -5.82
C HIS A 146 1.93 -0.59 -6.99
N SER A 147 2.06 -1.58 -7.89
CA SER A 147 2.87 -1.49 -9.10
C SER A 147 2.55 -0.25 -9.93
N LEU A 148 1.27 0.00 -10.26
CA LEU A 148 0.88 1.17 -11.06
C LEU A 148 1.14 2.49 -10.34
N SER A 149 1.01 2.52 -9.01
CA SER A 149 1.30 3.72 -8.23
C SER A 149 2.79 4.01 -8.06
N ASN A 150 3.66 3.02 -8.29
CA ASN A 150 5.12 3.20 -8.34
C ASN A 150 5.61 3.59 -9.74
N LEU A 151 4.80 3.51 -10.78
CA LEU A 151 5.18 3.87 -12.14
C LEU A 151 5.78 5.30 -12.28
N PRO A 152 5.28 6.34 -11.58
CA PRO A 152 5.90 7.66 -11.63
C PRO A 152 7.37 7.68 -11.16
N SER A 153 7.78 6.76 -10.29
CA SER A 153 9.15 6.69 -9.77
C SER A 153 10.20 6.29 -10.80
N LEU A 154 9.78 5.93 -12.03
CA LEU A 154 10.69 5.69 -13.16
C LEU A 154 11.02 6.97 -13.95
N PHE A 155 10.29 8.06 -13.72
CA PHE A 155 10.36 9.28 -14.53
C PHE A 155 10.61 10.54 -13.70
N LEU A 156 10.59 10.43 -12.36
CA LEU A 156 10.75 11.50 -11.38
C LEU A 156 11.93 11.15 -10.47
#